data_AF-A0A534GN00-F1
#
_entry.id   AF-A0A534GN00-F1
#
_cell.length_a   1.000
_cell.length_b   1.000
_cell.length_c   1.000
_cell.angle_alpha   90.00
_cell.angle_beta   90.00
_cell.angle_gamma   90.00
#
_symmetry.space_group_name_H-M   'P 1'
#
loop_
_entity.id
_entity.type
_entity.pdbx_description
1 polymer ?
#
loop_
_entity_poly.entity_id
_entity_poly.type
_entity_poly.pdbx_seq_one_letter_code
_entity_poly.pdbx_strand_id
1 'polypeptide(L)'
;GASITEAFGSDDRCAVERYCRANAIQFEWQPNGVLRTWQRRSAVMLHPRSGQRCWFNQIAFLNEWTMDPEVREYLVDLYGEDGLPFNTRFGNGDPIGPEVIQVIDEVYEKNTACEPWQSGDLLLVDNLRTAHGREHFEGAREVLVAMADAVQLAGCSPTIEVTGG
;
A
#
# COMPACT_ATOMS: atom_id res chain seq x y z
N GLY A 1 -2.47 -4.28 -14.55
CA GLY A 1 -2.18 -3.19 -13.61
C GLY A 1 -2.42 -1.85 -14.30
N ALA A 2 -2.28 -0.75 -13.56
CA ALA A 2 -2.32 0.60 -14.15
C ALA A 2 -1.19 0.77 -15.18
N SER A 3 -1.45 1.53 -16.24
CA SER A 3 -0.44 1.99 -17.17
C SER A 3 0.57 2.94 -16.49
N ILE A 4 1.73 3.14 -17.10
CA ILE A 4 2.75 4.07 -16.59
C ILE A 4 2.17 5.49 -16.49
N THR A 5 1.39 5.92 -17.48
CA THR A 5 0.73 7.23 -17.47
C THR A 5 -0.28 7.37 -16.34
N GLU A 6 -1.07 6.34 -16.05
CA GLU A 6 -2.01 6.38 -14.91
C GLU A 6 -1.27 6.39 -13.57
N ALA A 7 -0.16 5.65 -13.46
CA ALA A 7 0.60 5.55 -12.21
C ALA A 7 1.48 6.79 -11.91
N PHE A 8 2.05 7.42 -12.94
CA PHE A 8 3.03 8.50 -12.79
C PHE A 8 2.59 9.84 -13.39
N GLY A 9 1.43 9.90 -14.05
CA GLY A 9 0.95 11.10 -14.76
C GLY A 9 1.76 11.44 -16.02
N SER A 10 2.63 10.54 -16.48
CA SER A 10 3.53 10.72 -17.62
C SER A 10 3.98 9.37 -18.15
N ASP A 11 4.19 9.25 -19.46
CA ASP A 11 4.86 8.13 -20.13
C ASP A 11 6.32 8.43 -20.49
N ASP A 12 6.78 9.68 -20.35
CA ASP A 12 8.20 10.01 -20.50
C ASP A 12 9.04 9.31 -19.42
N ARG A 13 9.91 8.41 -19.89
CA ARG A 13 10.82 7.64 -19.03
C ARG A 13 11.67 8.56 -18.15
N CYS A 14 12.19 9.66 -18.68
CA CYS A 14 13.02 10.57 -17.90
C CYS A 14 12.22 11.24 -16.75
N ALA A 15 10.98 11.63 -16.99
CA ALA A 15 10.07 12.15 -15.96
C ALA A 15 9.76 11.09 -14.89
N VAL A 16 9.46 9.85 -15.28
CA VAL A 16 9.19 8.74 -14.36
C VAL A 16 10.40 8.44 -13.48
N GLU A 17 11.60 8.32 -14.07
CA GLU A 17 12.82 8.06 -13.30
C GLU A 17 13.15 9.19 -12.31
N ARG A 18 12.90 10.45 -12.70
CA ARG A 18 13.07 11.61 -11.82
C ARG A 18 12.10 11.57 -10.64
N TYR A 19 10.84 11.22 -10.90
CA TYR A 19 9.84 11.01 -9.86
C TYR A 19 10.27 9.91 -8.90
N CYS A 20 10.75 8.77 -9.42
CA CYS A 20 11.22 7.67 -8.60
C CYS A 20 12.39 8.09 -7.68
N ARG A 21 13.41 8.77 -8.22
CA ARG A 21 14.55 9.26 -7.42
C ARG A 21 14.09 10.23 -6.33
N ALA A 22 13.27 11.23 -6.67
CA ALA A 22 12.76 12.23 -5.73
C ALA A 22 11.95 11.62 -4.57
N ASN A 23 11.31 10.47 -4.80
CA ASN A 23 10.48 9.79 -3.81
C ASN A 23 11.15 8.55 -3.19
N ALA A 24 12.47 8.39 -3.31
CA ALA A 24 13.21 7.24 -2.81
C ALA A 24 12.59 5.89 -3.23
N ILE A 25 12.31 5.79 -4.53
CA ILE A 25 11.77 4.60 -5.21
C ILE A 25 12.91 4.02 -6.04
N GLN A 26 13.33 2.81 -5.71
CA GLN A 26 14.22 2.03 -6.57
C GLN A 26 13.41 1.52 -7.76
N PHE A 27 14.02 1.44 -8.93
CA PHE A 27 13.31 1.02 -10.12
C PHE A 27 14.22 0.30 -11.13
N GLU A 28 13.59 -0.51 -11.96
CA GLU A 28 14.23 -1.23 -13.06
C GLU A 28 13.28 -1.28 -14.26
N TRP A 29 13.80 -0.93 -15.44
CA TRP A 29 13.10 -1.12 -16.71
C TRP A 29 13.47 -2.46 -17.31
N GLN A 30 12.49 -3.34 -17.48
CA GLN A 30 12.69 -4.62 -18.13
C GLN A 30 12.81 -4.49 -19.67
N PRO A 31 13.36 -5.50 -20.36
CA PRO A 31 13.48 -5.50 -21.82
C PRO A 31 12.15 -5.34 -22.57
N ASN A 32 11.05 -5.79 -21.97
CA ASN A 32 9.69 -5.66 -22.52
C ASN A 32 9.04 -4.28 -22.26
N GLY A 33 9.77 -3.34 -21.64
CA GLY A 33 9.26 -2.01 -21.29
C GLY A 33 8.49 -1.94 -19.97
N VAL A 34 8.34 -3.05 -19.23
CA VAL A 34 7.69 -3.06 -17.91
C VAL A 34 8.60 -2.39 -16.88
N LEU A 35 8.03 -1.53 -16.05
CA LEU A 35 8.71 -0.90 -14.92
C LEU A 35 8.46 -1.71 -13.65
N ARG A 36 9.53 -2.14 -12.98
CA ARG A 36 9.47 -2.63 -11.60
C ARG A 36 9.94 -1.54 -10.65
N THR A 37 9.31 -1.46 -9.48
CA THR A 37 9.66 -0.49 -8.44
C THR A 37 9.70 -1.13 -7.07
N TRP A 38 10.61 -0.67 -6.22
CA TRP A 38 10.74 -1.07 -4.83
C TRP A 38 10.82 0.15 -3.94
N GLN A 39 10.16 0.08 -2.79
CA GLN A 39 10.21 1.11 -1.77
C GLN A 39 10.42 0.46 -0.41
N ARG A 40 11.42 0.96 0.33
CA ARG A 40 11.53 0.70 1.76
C ARG A 40 10.78 1.79 2.51
N ARG A 41 9.86 1.41 3.39
CA ARG A 41 9.05 2.34 4.22
C ARG A 41 8.96 1.85 5.66
N SER A 42 8.69 2.76 6.58
CA SER A 42 8.38 2.40 7.97
C SER A 42 7.01 1.72 8.03
N ALA A 43 6.93 0.56 8.67
CA ALA A 43 5.65 -0.14 8.89
C ALA A 43 4.79 0.54 9.98
N VAL A 44 5.46 1.19 10.94
CA VAL A 44 4.84 1.90 12.06
C VAL A 44 5.37 3.33 12.07
N MET A 45 4.47 4.29 12.21
CA MET A 45 4.78 5.71 12.33
C MET A 45 4.25 6.27 13.65
N LEU A 46 4.68 7.47 14.04
CA LEU A 46 4.12 8.20 15.17
C LEU A 46 3.11 9.24 14.66
N HIS A 47 1.94 9.32 15.29
CA HIS A 47 0.98 10.36 14.99
C HIS A 47 1.53 11.74 15.40
N PRO A 48 1.61 12.75 14.50
CA PRO A 48 2.37 13.98 14.71
C PRO A 48 1.86 14.84 15.87
N ARG A 49 0.57 14.73 16.23
CA ARG A 49 -0.01 15.50 17.35
C ARG A 49 -0.06 14.75 18.67
N SER A 50 -0.13 13.42 18.65
CA SER A 50 -0.38 12.61 19.85
C SER A 50 0.80 11.73 20.24
N GLY A 51 1.79 11.55 19.35
CA GLY A 51 2.92 10.65 19.55
C GLY A 51 2.56 9.16 19.57
N GLN A 52 1.30 8.81 19.31
CA GLN A 52 0.86 7.41 19.32
C GLN A 52 1.47 6.63 18.16
N ARG A 53 1.83 5.37 18.40
CA ARG A 53 2.26 4.45 17.35
C ARG A 53 1.07 4.06 16.47
N CYS A 54 1.22 4.21 15.17
CA CYS A 54 0.21 3.95 14.17
C CYS A 54 0.71 2.91 13.16
N TRP A 55 -0.10 1.88 12.94
CA TRP A 55 0.11 0.91 11.88
C TRP A 55 -0.30 1.53 10.54
N PHE A 56 0.68 2.02 9.79
CA PHE A 56 0.45 2.75 8.54
C PHE A 56 1.34 2.18 7.45
N ASN A 57 0.82 1.15 6.79
CA ASN A 57 1.44 0.47 5.67
C ASN A 57 0.36 -0.29 4.88
N GLN A 58 0.76 -1.01 3.84
CA GLN A 58 -0.16 -1.70 2.93
C GLN A 58 0.02 -3.22 2.92
N ILE A 59 0.67 -3.81 3.93
CA ILE A 59 0.99 -5.25 3.92
C ILE A 59 -0.26 -6.14 3.87
N ALA A 60 -1.38 -5.70 4.47
CA ALA A 60 -2.67 -6.40 4.43
C ALA A 60 -3.33 -6.40 3.04
N PHE A 61 -2.74 -5.74 2.05
CA PHE A 61 -3.25 -5.68 0.68
C PHE A 61 -2.20 -6.00 -0.38
N LEU A 62 -0.92 -5.70 -0.10
CA LEU A 62 0.20 -5.78 -1.05
C LEU A 62 1.22 -6.86 -0.65
N ASN A 63 0.76 -8.01 -0.17
CA ASN A 63 1.59 -9.16 0.11
C ASN A 63 1.09 -10.38 -0.67
N GLU A 64 1.99 -11.29 -1.06
CA GLU A 64 1.60 -12.48 -1.82
C GLU A 64 0.57 -13.36 -1.10
N TRP A 65 0.63 -13.44 0.24
CA TRP A 65 -0.27 -14.28 1.03
C TRP A 65 -1.67 -13.69 1.18
N THR A 66 -1.89 -12.45 0.74
CA THR A 66 -3.24 -11.85 0.67
C THR A 66 -3.91 -12.13 -0.68
N MET A 67 -3.23 -12.80 -1.60
CA MET A 67 -3.82 -13.28 -2.85
C MET A 67 -4.57 -14.59 -2.62
N ASP A 68 -5.57 -14.87 -3.45
CA ASP A 68 -6.17 -16.20 -3.50
C ASP A 68 -5.06 -17.26 -3.76
N PRO A 69 -5.02 -18.38 -3.01
CA PRO A 69 -3.94 -19.35 -3.10
C PRO A 69 -3.74 -19.91 -4.51
N GLU A 70 -4.82 -20.20 -5.25
CA GLU A 70 -4.73 -20.74 -6.61
C GLU A 70 -4.16 -19.69 -7.57
N VAL A 71 -4.59 -18.43 -7.40
CA VAL A 71 -4.06 -17.31 -8.18
C VAL A 71 -2.57 -17.08 -7.89
N ARG A 72 -2.17 -17.12 -6.62
CA ARG A 72 -0.76 -16.98 -6.22
C ARG A 72 0.09 -18.09 -6.83
N GLU A 73 -0.30 -19.36 -6.65
CA GLU A 73 0.43 -20.52 -7.17
C GLU A 73 0.60 -20.43 -8.69
N TYR A 74 -0.47 -20.09 -9.41
CA TYR A 74 -0.43 -19.88 -10.84
C TYR A 74 0.54 -18.77 -11.27
N LEU A 75 0.52 -17.62 -10.58
CA LEU A 75 1.41 -16.51 -10.90
C LEU A 75 2.89 -16.83 -10.60
N VAL A 76 3.16 -17.54 -9.51
CA VAL A 76 4.51 -17.98 -9.15
C VAL A 76 5.03 -19.00 -10.16
N ASP A 77 4.21 -19.95 -10.61
CA ASP A 77 4.60 -20.92 -11.65
C ASP A 77 4.95 -20.23 -12.97
N LEU A 78 4.14 -19.23 -13.38
CA LEU A 78 4.30 -18.55 -14.66
C LEU A 78 5.43 -17.50 -14.66
N TYR A 79 5.61 -16.76 -13.56
CA TYR A 79 6.50 -15.59 -13.50
C TYR A 79 7.62 -15.69 -12.47
N GLY A 80 7.63 -16.72 -11.63
CA GLY A 80 8.53 -16.86 -10.48
C GLY A 80 8.11 -15.99 -9.28
N GLU A 81 8.74 -16.22 -8.13
CA GLU A 81 8.43 -15.52 -6.87
C GLU A 81 8.64 -13.99 -6.97
N ASP A 82 9.65 -13.55 -7.71
CA ASP A 82 9.93 -12.12 -7.95
C ASP A 82 9.15 -11.54 -9.15
N GLY A 83 8.29 -12.36 -9.77
CA GLY A 83 7.44 -12.01 -10.89
C GLY A 83 6.04 -11.52 -10.51
N LEU A 84 5.70 -11.58 -9.23
CA LEU A 84 4.39 -11.19 -8.72
C LEU A 84 4.10 -9.69 -8.97
N PRO A 85 2.82 -9.32 -9.20
CA PRO A 85 2.43 -7.93 -9.47
C PRO A 85 2.75 -6.98 -8.30
N PHE A 86 2.79 -7.52 -7.08
CA PHE A 86 3.25 -6.87 -5.87
C PHE A 86 3.68 -7.93 -4.86
N ASN A 87 4.61 -7.58 -3.97
CA ASN A 87 4.89 -8.34 -2.76
C ASN A 87 5.51 -7.41 -1.71
N THR A 88 5.39 -7.77 -0.44
CA THR A 88 5.98 -7.04 0.69
C THR A 88 6.94 -7.96 1.44
N ARG A 89 8.17 -7.49 1.65
CA ARG A 89 9.23 -8.18 2.38
C ARG A 89 9.61 -7.38 3.63
N PHE A 90 10.33 -7.99 4.57
CA PHE A 90 10.93 -7.24 5.68
C PHE A 90 11.91 -6.18 5.15
N GLY A 91 12.21 -5.17 5.97
CA GLY A 91 13.07 -4.05 5.56
C GLY A 91 14.53 -4.43 5.24
N ASN A 92 14.95 -5.65 5.58
CA ASN A 92 16.23 -6.25 5.20
C ASN A 92 16.15 -7.11 3.92
N GLY A 93 14.97 -7.30 3.35
CA GLY A 93 14.72 -8.12 2.16
C GLY A 93 14.23 -9.53 2.45
N ASP A 94 14.17 -9.97 3.71
CA ASP A 94 13.71 -11.33 4.02
C ASP A 94 12.22 -11.49 3.69
N PRO A 95 11.78 -12.67 3.21
CA PRO A 95 10.37 -12.95 2.98
C PRO A 95 9.57 -12.85 4.29
N ILE A 96 8.31 -12.44 4.16
CA ILE A 96 7.34 -12.47 5.27
C ILE A 96 6.52 -13.74 5.08
N GLY A 97 6.50 -14.60 6.11
CA GLY A 97 5.77 -15.86 6.08
C GLY A 97 4.25 -15.68 6.21
N PRO A 98 3.47 -16.68 5.75
CA PRO A 98 2.00 -16.63 5.80
C PRO A 98 1.46 -16.49 7.22
N GLU A 99 2.16 -17.02 8.22
CA GLU A 99 1.77 -16.95 9.63
C GLU A 99 1.72 -15.51 10.15
N VAL A 100 2.59 -14.62 9.65
CA VAL A 100 2.60 -13.21 10.02
C VAL A 100 1.40 -12.50 9.40
N ILE A 101 1.07 -12.82 8.15
CA ILE A 101 -0.06 -12.24 7.44
C ILE A 101 -1.37 -12.68 8.08
N GLN A 102 -1.49 -13.96 8.43
CA GLN A 102 -2.65 -14.48 9.17
C GLN A 102 -2.90 -13.71 10.48
N VAL A 103 -1.85 -13.45 11.27
CA VAL A 103 -1.99 -12.65 12.50
C VAL A 103 -2.44 -11.23 12.21
N ILE A 104 -1.95 -10.61 11.13
CA ILE A 104 -2.37 -9.27 10.71
C ILE A 104 -3.85 -9.28 10.34
N ASP A 105 -4.29 -10.25 9.54
CA ASP A 105 -5.67 -10.38 9.10
C ASP A 105 -6.62 -10.61 10.29
N GLU A 106 -6.27 -11.52 11.20
CA GLU A 106 -7.04 -11.76 12.44
C GLU A 106 -7.17 -10.48 13.30
N VAL A 107 -6.12 -9.65 13.34
CA VAL A 107 -6.17 -8.37 14.05
C VAL A 107 -7.03 -7.35 13.30
N TYR A 108 -6.97 -7.30 11.96
CA TYR A 108 -7.83 -6.43 11.16
C TYR A 108 -9.29 -6.80 11.36
N GLU A 109 -9.66 -8.07 11.19
CA GLU A 109 -11.03 -8.57 11.38
C GLU A 109 -11.56 -8.24 12.78
N LYS A 110 -10.78 -8.54 13.82
CA LYS A 110 -11.19 -8.30 15.21
C LYS A 110 -11.44 -6.82 15.54
N ASN A 111 -10.74 -5.90 14.86
CA ASN A 111 -10.81 -4.48 15.17
C ASN A 111 -11.56 -3.67 14.10
N THR A 112 -12.12 -4.33 13.08
CA THR A 112 -12.90 -3.66 12.04
C THR A 112 -14.29 -3.34 12.56
N ALA A 113 -14.72 -2.09 12.38
CA ALA A 113 -16.10 -1.68 12.57
C ALA A 113 -16.76 -1.52 11.21
N CYS A 114 -17.86 -2.25 10.99
CA CYS A 114 -18.64 -2.22 9.76
C CYS A 114 -20.03 -1.66 10.05
N GLU A 115 -20.29 -0.44 9.60
CA GLU A 115 -21.60 0.19 9.71
C GLU A 115 -22.23 0.31 8.31
N PRO A 116 -23.51 -0.07 8.14
CA PRO A 116 -24.20 0.07 6.88
C PRO A 116 -24.45 1.56 6.58
N TRP A 117 -23.89 2.02 5.46
CA TRP A 117 -24.05 3.41 5.01
C TRP A 117 -25.51 3.76 4.74
N GLN A 118 -25.92 4.93 5.23
CA GLN A 118 -27.18 5.59 4.89
C GLN A 118 -26.90 6.89 4.12
N SER A 119 -27.89 7.30 3.32
CA SER A 119 -27.80 8.57 2.60
C SER A 119 -27.72 9.73 3.58
N GLY A 120 -26.70 10.58 3.41
CA GLY A 120 -26.42 11.71 4.29
C GLY A 120 -25.44 11.42 5.43
N ASP A 121 -25.00 10.16 5.61
CA ASP A 121 -23.95 9.85 6.57
C ASP A 121 -22.63 10.53 6.20
N LEU A 122 -21.87 10.89 7.23
CA LEU A 122 -20.53 11.44 7.10
C LEU A 122 -19.58 10.65 7.99
N LEU A 123 -18.57 10.02 7.36
CA LEU A 123 -17.46 9.39 8.07
C LEU A 123 -16.24 10.32 8.01
N LEU A 124 -15.73 10.71 9.17
CA LEU A 124 -14.45 11.38 9.29
C LEU A 124 -13.39 10.37 9.75
N VAL A 125 -12.34 10.21 8.94
CA VAL A 125 -11.26 9.26 9.20
C VAL A 125 -9.95 10.01 9.46
N ASP A 126 -9.31 9.70 10.58
CA ASP A 126 -7.89 10.02 10.77
C ASP A 126 -7.06 8.98 10.00
N ASN A 127 -6.61 9.38 8.82
CA ASN A 127 -5.94 8.46 7.89
C ASN A 127 -4.65 7.85 8.45
N LEU A 128 -3.99 8.49 9.42
CA LEU A 128 -2.79 7.93 10.04
C LEU A 128 -3.12 6.80 11.01
N ARG A 129 -4.24 6.91 11.72
CA ARG A 129 -4.62 5.99 12.79
C ARG A 129 -5.54 4.86 12.35
N THR A 130 -6.22 5.03 11.22
CA THR A 130 -7.33 4.16 10.83
C THR A 130 -7.15 3.66 9.40
N ALA A 131 -6.91 2.36 9.28
CA ALA A 131 -7.12 1.66 8.01
C ALA A 131 -8.62 1.63 7.70
N HIS A 132 -8.97 1.76 6.42
CA HIS A 132 -10.35 1.72 5.96
C HIS A 132 -10.41 0.96 4.64
N GLY A 133 -11.56 0.35 4.39
CA GLY A 133 -11.79 -0.47 3.21
C GLY A 133 -13.27 -0.51 2.85
N ARG A 134 -13.63 -1.46 2.01
CA ARG A 134 -15.03 -1.70 1.65
C ARG A 134 -15.28 -3.19 1.53
N GLU A 135 -16.48 -3.58 1.94
CA GLU A 135 -17.02 -4.88 1.60
C GLU A 135 -17.44 -4.95 0.13
N HIS A 136 -17.66 -6.18 -0.34
CA HIS A 136 -18.39 -6.41 -1.59
C HIS A 136 -19.79 -5.77 -1.51
N PHE A 137 -20.26 -5.21 -2.62
CA PHE A 137 -21.57 -4.58 -2.69
C PHE A 137 -22.20 -4.77 -4.07
N GLU A 138 -23.52 -4.70 -4.12
CA GLU A 138 -24.31 -4.80 -5.36
C GLU A 138 -25.18 -3.55 -5.55
N GLY A 139 -25.58 -3.28 -6.79
CA GLY A 139 -26.46 -2.18 -7.14
C GLY A 139 -25.78 -0.80 -7.20
N ALA A 140 -26.60 0.25 -7.31
CA ALA A 140 -26.12 1.62 -7.41
C ALA A 140 -25.68 2.15 -6.03
N ARG A 141 -24.46 2.68 -5.96
CA ARG A 141 -23.88 3.28 -4.75
C ARG A 141 -23.01 4.47 -5.15
N GLU A 142 -23.22 5.59 -4.49
CA GLU A 142 -22.39 6.79 -4.64
C GLU A 142 -21.82 7.18 -3.26
N VAL A 143 -20.51 7.33 -3.18
CA VAL A 143 -19.80 7.81 -1.99
C VAL A 143 -18.80 8.87 -2.46
N LEU A 144 -18.89 10.05 -1.87
CA LEU A 144 -17.98 11.16 -2.17
C LEU A 144 -16.85 11.20 -1.14
N VAL A 145 -15.65 11.58 -1.58
CA VAL A 145 -14.47 11.67 -0.73
C VAL A 145 -13.84 13.05 -0.86
N ALA A 146 -13.46 13.62 0.29
CA ALA A 146 -12.65 14.83 0.37
C ALA A 146 -11.46 14.56 1.30
N MET A 147 -10.26 14.97 0.87
CA MET A 147 -9.04 14.89 1.67
C MET A 147 -8.65 16.28 2.17
N ALA A 148 -8.21 16.37 3.41
CA ALA A 148 -7.82 17.64 4.05
C ALA A 148 -6.63 17.43 5.01
N ASP A 149 -5.97 18.53 5.38
CA ASP A 149 -4.86 18.59 6.34
C ASP A 149 -3.74 17.56 6.07
N ALA A 150 -3.13 17.65 4.88
CA ALA A 150 -2.06 16.73 4.48
C ALA A 150 -0.87 16.79 5.46
N VAL A 151 -0.47 15.63 5.99
CA VAL A 151 0.65 15.50 6.92
C VAL A 151 1.92 15.14 6.18
N GLN A 152 3.00 15.88 6.46
CA GLN A 152 4.34 15.53 5.99
C GLN A 152 4.87 14.32 6.76
N LEU A 153 5.31 13.28 6.04
CA LEU A 153 5.84 12.04 6.64
C LEU A 153 6.97 12.28 7.65
N ALA A 154 7.80 13.29 7.42
CA ALA A 154 8.87 13.68 8.35
C ALA A 154 8.35 14.05 9.75
N GLY A 155 7.12 14.59 9.84
CA GLY A 155 6.46 14.88 11.11
C GLY A 155 5.97 13.64 11.87
N CYS A 156 6.01 12.47 11.24
CA CYS A 156 5.55 11.21 11.82
C CYS A 156 6.69 10.33 12.37
N SER A 157 7.90 10.88 12.52
CA SER A 157 9.10 10.20 13.05
C SER A 157 9.30 8.80 12.47
N PRO A 158 9.44 8.67 11.13
CA PRO A 158 9.63 7.37 10.51
C PRO A 158 10.93 6.74 10.99
N THR A 159 10.91 5.43 11.18
CA THR A 159 12.09 4.63 11.59
C THR A 159 13.17 4.54 10.51
N ILE A 160 12.86 4.96 9.28
CA ILE A 160 13.82 5.12 8.19
C ILE A 160 13.61 6.48 7.54
N GLU A 161 14.70 7.13 7.12
CA GLU A 161 14.59 8.32 6.29
C GLU A 161 14.08 7.94 4.90
N VAL A 162 13.02 8.62 4.45
CA VAL A 162 12.54 8.57 3.07
C VAL A 162 13.06 9.81 2.36
N THR A 163 14.37 9.87 2.16
CA THR A 163 15.00 10.94 1.39
C THR A 163 15.34 10.41 0.00
N GLY A 164 14.84 11.08 -1.04
CA GLY A 164 15.30 10.86 -2.40
C GLY A 164 16.77 11.25 -2.50
N GLY A 165 17.59 10.37 -3.07
CA GLY A 165 18.97 10.68 -3.42
C GLY A 165 19.08 11.59 -4.64
#